data_AF-X0YL77-F1
#
_entry.id   AF-X0YL77-F1
#
_cell.length_a   1.000
_cell.length_b   1.000
_cell.length_c   1.000
_cell.angle_alpha   90.00
_cell.angle_beta   90.00
_cell.angle_gamma   90.00
#
_symmetry.space_group_name_H-M   'P 1'
#
loop_
_entity.id
_entity.type
_entity.pdbx_description
1 polymer ?
#
loop_
_entity_poly.entity_id
_entity_poly.type
_entity_poly.pdbx_seq_one_letter_code
_entity_poly.pdbx_strand_id
1 'polypeptide(L)' 'PSAYDEVVCYCRLSHRATMAWIVLSRVLRHPNAKIYDGSWTEWGSIVGYPIERDISASN' A
#
# COMPACT_ATOMS: atom_id res chain seq x y z
N PRO A 1 7.44 21.06 -3.74
CA PRO A 1 7.12 19.63 -3.91
C PRO A 1 7.77 18.81 -2.78
N SER A 2 6.97 18.29 -1.85
CA SER A 2 7.45 17.25 -0.95
C SER A 2 7.80 16.02 -1.79
N ALA A 3 8.85 15.27 -1.44
CA ALA A 3 9.40 14.17 -2.25
C ALA A 3 8.42 13.02 -2.60
N TYR A 4 7.16 13.10 -2.17
CA TYR A 4 6.09 12.14 -2.43
C TYR A 4 4.88 12.92 -2.94
N ASP A 5 4.85 13.21 -4.24
CA ASP A 5 3.69 13.86 -4.86
C ASP A 5 2.45 12.93 -4.85
N GLU A 6 2.62 11.62 -4.72
CA GLU A 6 1.56 10.61 -4.59
C GLU A 6 1.96 9.50 -3.60
N VAL A 7 1.00 9.07 -2.76
CA VAL A 7 1.17 7.97 -1.79
C VAL A 7 0.07 6.94 -2.00
N VAL A 8 0.43 5.68 -2.22
CA VAL A 8 -0.52 4.57 -2.37
C VAL A 8 -0.33 3.58 -1.22
N CYS A 9 -1.34 3.44 -0.37
CA CYS A 9 -1.34 2.52 0.77
C CYS A 9 -2.00 1.18 0.41
N TYR A 10 -1.44 0.06 0.90
CA TYR A 10 -2.02 -1.28 0.77
C TYR A 10 -1.74 -2.13 2.01
N CYS A 11 -2.46 -3.24 2.19
CA CYS A 11 -2.12 -4.23 3.21
C CYS A 11 -2.51 -5.65 2.77
N ARG A 12 -3.31 -6.39 3.54
CA ARG A 12 -3.85 -7.70 3.16
C ARG A 12 -5.24 -7.59 2.52
N LEU A 13 -6.16 -6.90 3.18
CA LEU A 13 -7.57 -6.70 2.81
C LEU A 13 -7.98 -5.22 2.99
N SER A 14 -7.09 -4.28 2.65
CA SER A 14 -7.31 -2.83 2.78
C SER A 14 -7.48 -2.23 4.19
N HIS A 15 -7.90 -2.97 5.23
CA HIS A 15 -8.25 -2.38 6.55
C HIS A 15 -7.18 -1.47 7.17
N ARG A 16 -5.92 -1.92 7.19
CA ARG A 16 -4.80 -1.13 7.72
C ARG A 16 -4.42 0.03 6.79
N ALA A 17 -4.57 -0.18 5.48
CA ALA A 17 -4.33 0.85 4.48
C ALA A 17 -5.34 2.00 4.62
N THR A 18 -6.62 1.68 4.90
CA THR A 18 -7.66 2.66 5.22
C THR A 18 -7.30 3.47 6.46
N MET A 19 -6.81 2.83 7.52
CA MET A 19 -6.38 3.54 8.73
C MET A 19 -5.25 4.55 8.41
N ALA A 20 -4.22 4.13 7.68
CA ALA A 20 -3.14 5.01 7.25
C ALA A 20 -3.65 6.15 6.34
N TRP A 21 -4.52 5.82 5.39
CA TRP A 21 -5.12 6.79 4.48
C TRP A 21 -5.97 7.84 5.20
N ILE A 22 -6.73 7.48 6.24
CA ILE A 22 -7.48 8.45 7.05
C ILE A 22 -6.53 9.45 7.67
N VAL A 23 -5.44 8.99 8.28
CA VAL A 23 -4.43 9.88 8.89
C VAL A 23 -3.81 10.79 7.83
N LEU A 24 -3.36 10.23 6.71
CA LEU A 24 -2.74 10.99 5.62
C LEU A 24 -3.70 12.01 5.00
N SER A 25 -4.90 11.59 4.63
CA SER A 25 -5.86 12.44 3.90
C SER A 25 -6.60 13.43 4.81
N ARG A 26 -7.00 13.02 6.02
CA ARG A 26 -7.87 13.83 6.89
C ARG A 26 -7.11 14.62 7.93
N VAL A 27 -6.12 14.00 8.57
CA VAL A 27 -5.37 14.64 9.65
C VAL A 27 -4.24 15.49 9.07
N LEU A 28 -3.42 14.89 8.20
CA LEU A 28 -2.25 15.53 7.62
C LEU A 28 -2.56 16.31 6.34
N ARG A 29 -3.80 16.23 5.84
CA ARG A 29 -4.28 16.92 4.63
C ARG A 29 -3.39 16.67 3.41
N HIS A 30 -2.93 15.44 3.24
CA HIS A 30 -2.20 14.98 2.07
C HIS A 30 -3.20 14.58 0.96
N PRO A 31 -3.48 15.45 -0.04
CA PRO A 31 -4.60 15.24 -0.97
C PRO A 31 -4.37 14.06 -1.92
N ASN A 32 -3.12 13.73 -2.21
CA ASN A 32 -2.73 12.70 -3.17
C ASN A 32 -2.48 11.33 -2.50
N ALA A 33 -3.09 11.08 -1.35
CA ALA A 33 -3.08 9.76 -0.72
C ALA A 33 -4.20 8.89 -1.32
N LYS A 34 -3.86 7.67 -1.75
CA LYS A 34 -4.77 6.69 -2.35
C LYS A 34 -4.68 5.36 -1.62
N ILE A 35 -5.72 4.54 -1.75
CA ILE A 35 -5.75 3.17 -1.24
C ILE A 35 -5.79 2.22 -2.43
N TYR A 36 -4.94 1.21 -2.42
CA TYR A 36 -5.10 0.03 -3.26
C TYR A 36 -5.96 -1.01 -2.53
N ASP A 37 -7.25 -1.02 -2.87
CA ASP A 37 -8.30 -1.89 -2.32
C ASP A 37 -7.86 -3.36 -2.29
N GLY A 38 -7.57 -3.93 -3.45
CA GLY A 38 -7.36 -5.37 -3.57
C GLY A 38 -6.15 -5.87 -2.79
N SER A 39 -5.20 -4.97 -2.50
CA SER A 39 -4.12 -5.21 -1.55
C SER A 39 -3.36 -6.50 -1.91
N TRP A 40 -2.76 -7.19 -0.94
CA TRP A 40 -2.06 -8.45 -1.20
C TRP A 40 -2.99 -9.58 -1.66
N THR A 41 -4.27 -9.56 -1.27
CA THR A 41 -5.20 -10.62 -1.67
C THR A 41 -5.41 -10.62 -3.18
N GLU A 42 -5.53 -9.44 -3.80
CA GLU A 42 -5.56 -9.31 -5.25
C GLU A 42 -4.17 -9.57 -5.85
N TRP A 43 -3.15 -8.79 -5.47
CA TRP A 43 -1.82 -8.86 -6.11
C TRP A 43 -1.19 -10.25 -6.05
N GLY A 44 -1.31 -10.92 -4.89
CA GLY A 44 -0.78 -12.27 -4.68
C GLY A 44 -1.56 -13.38 -5.38
N SER A 45 -2.76 -13.09 -5.91
CA SER A 45 -3.56 -14.05 -6.69
C SER A 45 -3.27 -13.99 -8.20
N ILE A 46 -2.65 -12.91 -8.68
CA ILE A 46 -2.38 -12.71 -10.11
C ILE A 46 -1.13 -13.51 -10.50
N VAL A 47 -1.33 -14.47 -11.41
CA VAL A 47 -0.24 -15.27 -11.96
C VAL A 47 0.69 -14.38 -12.79
N GLY A 48 2.00 -14.50 -12.55
CA GLY A 48 3.03 -13.79 -13.32
C GLY A 48 3.31 -12.36 -12.87
N TYR A 49 2.63 -11.84 -11.86
CA TYR A 49 2.96 -10.53 -11.28
C TYR A 49 4.26 -10.58 -10.46
N PRO A 50 5.07 -9.51 -10.48
CA PRO A 50 6.34 -9.47 -9.76
C PRO A 50 6.10 -9.46 -8.25
N ILE A 51 6.91 -10.23 -7.52
CA ILE A 51 6.90 -10.32 -6.06
C ILE A 51 8.36 -10.25 -5.60
N GLU A 52 8.69 -9.18 -4.88
CA GLU A 52 9.96 -9.10 -4.15
C GLU A 52 9.92 -10.06 -2.96
N ARG A 53 11.00 -10.83 -2.76
CA ARG A 53 11.12 -11.76 -1.64
C ARG A 53 12.37 -11.43 -0.86
N ASP A 54 12.25 -11.35 0.45
CA ASP A 54 13.43 -11.23 1.29
C ASP A 54 14.20 -12.55 1.29
N ILE A 55 15.36 -12.55 0.64
CA ILE A 55 16.23 -13.73 0.53
C ILE A 55 16.92 -14.03 1.88
N SER A 56 16.97 -13.07 2.80
CA SER A 56 17.68 -13.21 4.10
C SER A 56 16.98 -14.14 5.10
N ALA A 57 15.70 -14.44 4.90
CA ALA A 57 14.91 -15.32 5.78
C ALA A 57 15.04 -16.82 5.45
N SER A 58 15.97 -17.20 4.56
CA SER A 58 16.12 -18.56 4.04
C SER A 58 17.35 -19.34 4.54
N ASN A 59 18.04 -18.83 5.57
CA ASN A 59 19.14 -19.53 6.23
C ASN A 59 18.69 -20.25 7.50
#